data_AF-A0A3D2GRU5-F1
#
_entry.id   AF-A0A3D2GRU5-F1
#
_cell.length_a   1.000
_cell.length_b   1.000
_cell.length_c   1.000
_cell.angle_alpha   90.00
_cell.angle_beta   90.00
_cell.angle_gamma   90.00
#
_symmetry.space_group_name_H-M   'P 1'
#
loop_
_entity.id
_entity.type
_entity.pdbx_description
1 polymer ?
#
loop_
_entity_poly.entity_id
_entity_poly.type
_entity_poly.pdbx_seq_one_letter_code
_entity_poly.pdbx_strand_id
1 'polypeptide(L)'
;PISCFLNESQDSLEGIVGLWNENVWLASRGGGIGSYWGNLRSIGETVRGNGKTSGVIPFIRVMDSLTLAISQGSLRRGSAACYLPIDHPEIEEFIEMRRPTGGDPNRKALNLHHGVLISDDFMRAVESGGEWKLKSPHGGTVIGKVRARDLWIRILTARIETGEPYIIYSDTVNRQIPEHHKLAGLQVKTSNLCSEIT
;
A
#
# COMPACT_ATOMS: atom_id res chain seq x y z
N PRO A 1 -11.26 21.41 -12.17
CA PRO A 1 -9.95 20.71 -12.06
C PRO A 1 -10.10 19.45 -11.21
N ILE A 2 -9.53 18.33 -11.65
CA ILE A 2 -9.54 17.05 -10.90
C ILE A 2 -8.34 17.07 -9.94
N SER A 3 -8.57 16.73 -8.66
CA SER A 3 -7.55 16.84 -7.61
C SER A 3 -7.00 15.49 -7.14
N CYS A 4 -7.79 14.42 -7.19
CA CYS A 4 -7.42 13.11 -6.66
C CYS A 4 -7.32 12.08 -7.78
N PHE A 5 -6.27 11.28 -7.76
CA PHE A 5 -6.01 10.21 -8.72
C PHE A 5 -5.69 8.92 -7.99
N LEU A 6 -6.23 7.81 -8.49
CA LEU A 6 -6.03 6.48 -7.94
C LEU A 6 -5.59 5.55 -9.06
N ASN A 7 -4.55 4.78 -8.79
CA ASN A 7 -3.98 3.83 -9.75
C ASN A 7 -3.37 2.62 -9.03
N GLU A 8 -2.90 1.64 -9.79
CA GLU A 8 -2.30 0.43 -9.25
C GLU A 8 -1.10 -0.02 -10.09
N SER A 9 -0.16 -0.71 -9.47
CA SER A 9 0.93 -1.37 -10.19
C SER A 9 0.54 -2.79 -10.61
N GLN A 10 1.13 -3.29 -11.69
CA GLN A 10 1.11 -4.71 -12.03
C GLN A 10 2.41 -5.40 -11.54
N ASP A 11 2.39 -6.72 -11.34
CA ASP A 11 3.55 -7.52 -10.90
C ASP A 11 4.57 -7.74 -12.03
N SER A 12 5.05 -6.64 -12.62
CA SER A 12 6.06 -6.61 -13.67
C SER A 12 6.85 -5.31 -13.62
N LEU A 13 8.10 -5.32 -14.10
CA LEU A 13 8.90 -4.08 -14.16
C LEU A 13 8.25 -3.01 -15.03
N GLU A 14 7.57 -3.40 -16.10
CA GLU A 14 6.86 -2.46 -16.97
C GLU A 14 5.65 -1.83 -16.27
N GLY A 15 4.91 -2.61 -15.47
CA GLY A 15 3.83 -2.09 -14.63
C GLY A 15 4.34 -1.11 -13.57
N ILE A 16 5.45 -1.43 -12.92
CA ILE A 16 6.08 -0.59 -11.89
C ILE A 16 6.58 0.73 -12.47
N VAL A 17 7.32 0.67 -13.58
CA VAL A 17 7.84 1.87 -14.25
C VAL A 17 6.70 2.70 -14.83
N GLY A 18 5.68 2.05 -15.39
CA GLY A 18 4.46 2.70 -15.87
C GLY A 18 3.76 3.50 -14.76
N LEU A 19 3.56 2.89 -13.59
CA LEU A 19 2.96 3.54 -12.43
C LEU A 19 3.77 4.76 -11.98
N TRP A 20 5.10 4.63 -11.89
CA TRP A 20 5.96 5.77 -11.55
C TRP A 20 5.84 6.91 -12.57
N ASN A 21 5.87 6.60 -13.86
CA ASN A 21 5.73 7.60 -14.92
C ASN A 21 4.38 8.32 -14.84
N GLU A 22 3.30 7.57 -14.67
CA GLU A 22 1.96 8.15 -14.49
C GLU A 22 1.94 9.10 -13.29
N ASN A 23 2.45 8.65 -12.15
CA ASN A 23 2.51 9.44 -10.94
C ASN A 23 3.33 10.72 -11.10
N VAL A 24 4.44 10.68 -11.86
CA VAL A 24 5.24 11.87 -12.17
C VAL A 24 4.41 12.91 -12.89
N TRP A 25 3.69 12.51 -13.93
CA TRP A 25 2.86 13.42 -14.71
C TRP A 25 1.69 13.97 -13.91
N LEU A 26 1.00 13.12 -13.14
CA LEU A 26 -0.12 13.53 -12.29
C LEU A 26 0.32 14.52 -11.21
N ALA A 27 1.42 14.24 -10.51
CA ALA A 27 1.96 15.11 -9.49
C ALA A 27 2.42 16.45 -10.08
N SER A 28 3.06 16.46 -11.26
CA SER A 28 3.52 17.71 -11.91
C SER A 28 2.38 18.68 -12.22
N ARG A 29 1.14 18.17 -12.33
CA ARG A 29 -0.09 18.93 -12.58
C ARG A 29 -0.88 19.25 -11.31
N GLY A 30 -0.32 19.00 -10.13
CA GLY A 30 -0.96 19.30 -8.85
C GLY A 30 -1.89 18.22 -8.32
N GLY A 31 -1.85 17.00 -8.87
CA GLY A 31 -2.67 15.87 -8.39
C GLY A 31 -2.16 15.26 -7.09
N GLY A 32 -3.06 14.97 -6.16
CA GLY A 32 -2.83 14.07 -5.03
C GLY A 32 -3.09 12.63 -5.44
N ILE A 33 -2.19 11.71 -5.08
CA ILE A 33 -2.16 10.36 -5.63
C ILE A 33 -2.35 9.32 -4.53
N GLY A 34 -3.18 8.30 -4.78
CA GLY A 34 -3.24 7.07 -4.00
C GLY A 34 -2.96 5.85 -4.89
N SER A 35 -1.85 5.15 -4.66
CA SER A 35 -1.44 4.01 -5.46
C SER A 35 -1.59 2.68 -4.71
N TYR A 36 -2.21 1.69 -5.33
CA TYR A 36 -2.24 0.33 -4.82
C TYR A 36 -0.98 -0.45 -5.23
N TRP A 37 -0.31 -1.03 -4.23
CA TRP A 37 0.94 -1.79 -4.42
C TRP A 37 0.81 -3.28 -4.12
N GLY A 38 -0.37 -3.73 -3.67
CA GLY A 38 -0.57 -5.11 -3.20
C GLY A 38 -0.55 -6.19 -4.27
N ASN A 39 -0.42 -5.83 -5.55
CA ASN A 39 -0.25 -6.80 -6.64
C ASN A 39 1.20 -7.33 -6.73
N LEU A 40 2.20 -6.58 -6.21
CA LEU A 40 3.60 -6.95 -6.36
C LEU A 40 3.97 -8.14 -5.48
N ARG A 41 4.74 -9.08 -6.03
CA ARG A 41 5.25 -10.22 -5.26
C ARG A 41 6.20 -9.78 -4.14
N SER A 42 6.17 -10.52 -3.05
CA SER A 42 6.94 -10.21 -1.83
C SER A 42 8.40 -10.65 -1.93
N ILE A 43 9.23 -10.08 -1.05
CA ILE A 43 10.67 -10.40 -0.95
C ILE A 43 10.96 -11.91 -0.96
N GLY A 44 11.98 -12.33 -1.73
CA GLY A 44 12.37 -13.74 -1.81
C GLY A 44 11.54 -14.59 -2.76
N GLU A 45 10.45 -14.06 -3.31
CA GLU A 45 9.70 -14.72 -4.38
C GLU A 45 10.50 -14.73 -5.70
N THR A 46 10.31 -15.78 -6.48
CA THR A 46 11.09 -16.04 -7.71
C THR A 46 10.78 -14.99 -8.78
N VAL A 47 11.80 -14.54 -9.51
CA VAL A 47 11.68 -13.75 -10.75
C VAL A 47 12.36 -14.49 -11.91
N ARG A 48 12.45 -13.88 -13.10
CA ARG A 48 13.01 -14.52 -14.31
C ARG A 48 14.37 -15.18 -14.03
N GLY A 49 14.51 -16.44 -14.45
CA GLY A 49 15.71 -17.24 -14.22
C GLY A 49 15.82 -17.69 -12.76
N ASN A 50 17.02 -17.53 -12.17
CA ASN A 50 17.30 -17.90 -10.78
C ASN A 50 17.24 -16.68 -9.81
N GLY A 51 16.68 -15.56 -10.26
CA GLY A 51 16.60 -14.34 -9.46
C GLY A 51 15.51 -14.40 -8.39
N LYS A 52 15.70 -13.64 -7.31
CA LYS A 52 14.68 -13.37 -6.28
C LYS A 52 14.40 -11.88 -6.21
N THR A 53 13.15 -11.50 -5.97
CA THR A 53 12.79 -10.08 -5.79
C THR A 53 13.27 -9.54 -4.44
N SER A 54 13.57 -8.24 -4.40
CA SER A 54 13.85 -7.49 -3.16
C SER A 54 12.58 -7.06 -2.42
N GLY A 55 11.41 -7.41 -2.95
CA GLY A 55 10.10 -7.09 -2.40
C GLY A 55 9.52 -5.75 -2.86
N VAL A 56 8.35 -5.41 -2.33
CA VAL A 56 7.60 -4.20 -2.70
C VAL A 56 8.20 -2.92 -2.10
N ILE A 57 8.80 -3.01 -0.90
CA ILE A 57 9.26 -1.84 -0.13
C ILE A 57 10.34 -1.02 -0.86
N PRO A 58 11.37 -1.62 -1.50
CA PRO A 58 12.33 -0.85 -2.28
C PRO A 58 11.70 -0.06 -3.44
N PHE A 59 10.66 -0.60 -4.10
CA PHE A 59 9.95 0.12 -5.17
C PHE A 59 9.11 1.27 -4.62
N ILE A 60 8.47 1.08 -3.46
CA ILE A 60 7.76 2.15 -2.75
C ILE A 60 8.74 3.26 -2.33
N ARG A 61 9.96 2.93 -1.91
CA ARG A 61 11.00 3.93 -1.59
C ARG A 61 11.43 4.76 -2.81
N VAL A 62 11.44 4.18 -4.01
CA VAL A 62 11.68 4.98 -5.23
C VAL A 62 10.55 5.99 -5.42
N MET A 63 9.30 5.59 -5.18
CA MET A 63 8.13 6.49 -5.23
C MET A 63 8.22 7.63 -4.19
N ASP A 64 8.77 7.39 -2.99
CA ASP A 64 9.07 8.44 -2.00
C ASP A 64 10.00 9.51 -2.57
N SER A 65 11.11 9.08 -3.21
CA SER A 65 12.07 9.98 -3.85
C SER A 65 11.47 10.74 -5.03
N LEU A 66 10.66 10.08 -5.86
CA LEU A 66 9.97 10.73 -6.98
C LEU A 66 8.99 11.80 -6.49
N THR A 67 8.22 11.50 -5.45
CA THR A 67 7.25 12.44 -4.86
C THR A 67 7.94 13.72 -4.38
N LEU A 68 9.13 13.60 -3.80
CA LEU A 68 9.95 14.75 -3.39
C LEU A 68 10.56 15.53 -4.56
N ALA A 69 10.94 14.84 -5.63
CA ALA A 69 11.57 15.46 -6.80
C ALA A 69 10.60 16.37 -7.58
N ILE A 70 9.30 16.15 -7.46
CA ILE A 70 8.27 16.84 -8.24
C ILE A 70 7.69 18.02 -7.46
N SER A 71 7.78 19.21 -8.06
CA SER A 71 7.12 20.42 -7.58
C SER A 71 5.77 20.60 -8.26
N GLN A 72 4.70 20.77 -7.48
CA GLN A 72 3.35 21.06 -7.99
C GLN A 72 3.23 22.55 -8.34
N GLY A 73 3.98 23.01 -9.35
CA GLY A 73 3.91 24.37 -9.88
C GLY A 73 4.02 25.46 -8.81
N SER A 74 5.25 25.82 -8.42
CA SER A 74 5.64 26.89 -7.48
C SER A 74 4.99 26.96 -6.08
N LEU A 75 3.93 26.20 -5.80
CA LEU A 75 3.11 26.37 -4.59
C LEU A 75 3.29 25.26 -3.54
N ARG A 76 3.38 23.98 -3.94
CA ARG A 76 3.46 22.84 -2.99
C ARG A 76 4.34 21.69 -3.48
N ARG A 77 4.87 20.92 -2.53
CA ARG A 77 5.54 19.63 -2.82
C ARG A 77 4.50 18.61 -3.26
N GLY A 78 4.89 17.67 -4.13
CA GLY A 78 4.08 16.49 -4.41
C GLY A 78 3.74 15.73 -3.14
N SER A 79 2.57 15.10 -3.11
CA SER A 79 2.15 14.23 -2.01
C SER A 79 1.39 13.03 -2.58
N ALA A 80 1.73 11.86 -2.06
CA ALA A 80 1.17 10.60 -2.50
C ALA A 80 1.02 9.65 -1.31
N ALA A 81 0.06 8.72 -1.43
CA ALA A 81 -0.14 7.61 -0.52
C ALA A 81 0.03 6.28 -1.25
N CYS A 82 0.57 5.27 -0.57
CA CYS A 82 0.59 3.89 -1.03
C CYS A 82 -0.29 2.99 -0.15
N TYR A 83 -0.88 1.97 -0.75
CA TYR A 83 -1.78 1.04 -0.06
C TYR A 83 -1.36 -0.41 -0.23
N LEU A 84 -1.38 -1.18 0.87
CA LEU A 84 -1.21 -2.62 0.89
C LEU A 84 -2.34 -3.33 1.64
N PRO A 85 -2.73 -4.55 1.21
CA PRO A 85 -3.65 -5.38 1.96
C PRO A 85 -2.98 -5.97 3.20
N ILE A 86 -3.78 -6.16 4.27
CA ILE A 86 -3.31 -6.67 5.56
C ILE A 86 -2.70 -8.09 5.51
N ASP A 87 -2.97 -8.87 4.47
CA ASP A 87 -2.36 -10.19 4.24
C ASP A 87 -1.11 -10.16 3.34
N HIS A 88 -0.63 -8.98 2.94
CA HIS A 88 0.62 -8.87 2.21
C HIS A 88 1.82 -9.33 3.06
N PRO A 89 2.77 -10.13 2.56
CA PRO A 89 3.85 -10.68 3.38
C PRO A 89 4.83 -9.66 3.94
N GLU A 90 4.97 -8.50 3.29
CA GLU A 90 5.78 -7.38 3.77
C GLU A 90 5.00 -6.37 4.66
N ILE A 91 3.79 -6.72 5.12
CA ILE A 91 2.91 -5.79 5.85
C ILE A 91 3.54 -5.24 7.14
N GLU A 92 4.27 -6.07 7.88
CA GLU A 92 4.91 -5.65 9.13
C GLU A 92 5.97 -4.58 8.91
N GLU A 93 6.73 -4.67 7.81
CA GLU A 93 7.72 -3.66 7.47
C GLU A 93 7.06 -2.41 6.87
N PHE A 94 6.00 -2.60 6.07
CA PHE A 94 5.23 -1.51 5.51
C PHE A 94 4.65 -0.58 6.58
N ILE A 95 4.10 -1.13 7.68
CA ILE A 95 3.59 -0.37 8.83
C ILE A 95 4.68 0.53 9.46
N GLU A 96 5.95 0.13 9.33
CA GLU A 96 7.09 0.76 10.01
C GLU A 96 7.82 1.75 9.09
N MET A 97 7.43 1.86 7.81
CA MET A 97 8.23 2.55 6.79
C MET A 97 8.38 4.05 7.04
N ARG A 98 7.45 4.66 7.79
CA ARG A 98 7.49 6.07 8.19
C ARG A 98 8.13 6.34 9.55
N ARG A 99 8.47 5.30 10.32
CA ARG A 99 9.17 5.52 11.59
C ARG A 99 10.61 5.95 11.33
N PRO A 100 11.06 7.09 11.88
CA PRO A 100 12.39 7.65 11.61
C PRO A 100 13.52 6.82 12.21
N THR A 101 13.23 6.01 13.23
CA THR A 101 14.19 5.18 13.95
C THR A 101 13.85 3.70 13.83
N GLY A 102 14.87 2.85 13.92
CA GLY A 102 14.72 1.38 13.84
C GLY A 102 14.55 0.86 12.41
N GLY A 103 14.80 -0.43 12.21
CA GLY A 103 14.77 -1.07 10.89
C GLY A 103 15.91 -0.63 9.96
N ASP A 104 15.84 -1.01 8.69
CA ASP A 104 16.81 -0.62 7.67
C ASP A 104 16.51 0.79 7.14
N PRO A 105 17.42 1.78 7.27
CA PRO A 105 17.25 3.11 6.71
C PRO A 105 16.99 3.12 5.20
N ASN A 106 17.42 2.09 4.46
CA ASN A 106 17.20 1.92 3.03
C ASN A 106 15.81 1.36 2.67
N ARG A 107 14.99 1.06 3.66
CA ARG A 107 13.62 0.54 3.49
C ARG A 107 12.57 1.47 4.12
N LYS A 108 12.98 2.68 4.49
CA LYS A 108 12.10 3.77 4.96
C LYS A 108 11.57 4.63 3.81
N ALA A 109 10.40 5.21 3.98
CA ALA A 109 9.77 6.14 3.04
C ALA A 109 9.05 7.24 3.85
N LEU A 110 9.81 8.20 4.38
CA LEU A 110 9.32 9.14 5.39
C LEU A 110 8.38 10.22 4.83
N ASN A 111 8.40 10.43 3.51
CA ASN A 111 7.68 11.49 2.79
C ASN A 111 6.45 10.95 2.06
N LEU A 112 6.30 9.64 1.97
CA LEU A 112 5.18 8.96 1.35
C LEU A 112 4.18 8.51 2.42
N HIS A 113 2.92 8.92 2.26
CA HIS A 113 1.84 8.47 3.12
C HIS A 113 1.54 6.98 2.86
N HIS A 114 0.96 6.30 3.84
CA HIS A 114 0.57 4.90 3.64
C HIS A 114 -0.71 4.51 4.33
N GLY A 115 -1.42 3.56 3.74
CA GLY A 115 -2.64 2.98 4.27
C GLY A 115 -2.67 1.46 4.19
N VAL A 116 -3.33 0.85 5.15
CA VAL A 116 -3.55 -0.59 5.23
C VAL A 116 -5.02 -0.90 4.99
N LEU A 117 -5.27 -1.86 4.10
CA LEU A 117 -6.61 -2.35 3.79
C LEU A 117 -6.94 -3.50 4.74
N ILE A 118 -7.87 -3.26 5.64
CA ILE A 118 -8.30 -4.18 6.69
C ILE A 118 -9.56 -4.92 6.22
N SER A 119 -9.47 -6.24 6.13
CA SER A 119 -10.63 -7.11 5.92
C SER A 119 -11.36 -7.42 7.22
N ASP A 120 -12.63 -7.78 7.11
CA ASP A 120 -13.42 -8.21 8.26
C ASP A 120 -12.87 -9.53 8.86
N ASP A 121 -12.29 -10.40 8.02
CA ASP A 121 -11.62 -11.64 8.46
C ASP A 121 -10.43 -11.37 9.37
N PHE A 122 -9.64 -10.33 9.07
CA PHE A 122 -8.54 -9.94 9.95
C PHE A 122 -9.07 -9.48 11.30
N MET A 123 -10.12 -8.65 11.32
CA MET A 123 -10.71 -8.17 12.57
C MET A 123 -11.30 -9.31 13.41
N ARG A 124 -11.92 -10.31 12.78
CA ARG A 124 -12.35 -11.55 13.45
C ARG A 124 -11.16 -12.32 14.04
N ALA A 125 -10.03 -12.39 13.33
CA ALA A 125 -8.82 -13.02 13.83
C ALA A 125 -8.22 -12.24 15.02
N VAL A 126 -8.26 -10.90 15.00
CA VAL A 126 -7.84 -10.05 16.13
C VAL A 126 -8.72 -10.31 17.36
N GLU A 127 -10.05 -10.31 17.19
CA GLU A 127 -11.00 -10.54 18.27
C GLU A 127 -10.79 -11.90 18.93
N SER A 128 -10.69 -12.96 18.13
CA SER A 128 -10.45 -14.33 18.61
C SER A 128 -9.03 -14.59 19.12
N GLY A 129 -8.07 -13.70 18.86
CA GLY A 129 -6.66 -13.93 19.19
C GLY A 129 -5.97 -14.97 18.30
N GLY A 130 -6.50 -15.20 17.09
CA GLY A 130 -6.01 -16.19 16.14
C GLY A 130 -4.75 -15.78 15.36
N GLU A 131 -4.29 -16.70 14.51
CA GLU A 131 -3.25 -16.44 13.52
C GLU A 131 -3.83 -15.75 12.28
N TRP A 132 -3.03 -14.87 11.68
CA TRP A 132 -3.28 -14.27 10.37
C TRP A 132 -2.31 -14.83 9.34
N LYS A 133 -2.83 -15.20 8.18
CA LYS A 133 -2.04 -15.80 7.09
C LYS A 133 -1.56 -14.71 6.15
N LEU A 134 -0.26 -14.67 5.90
CA LEU A 134 0.36 -13.81 4.91
C LEU A 134 0.47 -14.56 3.58
N LYS A 135 -0.08 -13.98 2.51
CA LYS A 135 -0.25 -14.65 1.21
C LYS A 135 0.58 -13.98 0.14
N SER A 136 1.30 -14.79 -0.64
CA SER A 136 1.98 -14.32 -1.85
C SER A 136 0.95 -13.69 -2.81
N PRO A 137 1.14 -12.43 -3.24
CA PRO A 137 0.30 -11.83 -4.28
C PRO A 137 0.43 -12.53 -5.64
N HIS A 138 1.58 -13.15 -5.89
CA HIS A 138 1.87 -13.84 -7.15
C HIS A 138 1.17 -15.20 -7.25
N GLY A 139 1.26 -16.01 -6.20
CA GLY A 139 0.79 -17.40 -6.20
C GLY A 139 -0.43 -17.66 -5.32
N GLY A 140 -0.87 -16.69 -4.51
CA GLY A 140 -1.96 -16.84 -3.53
C GLY A 140 -1.64 -17.79 -2.36
N THR A 141 -0.46 -18.40 -2.35
CA THR A 141 -0.05 -19.36 -1.33
C THR A 141 0.29 -18.65 -0.02
N VAL A 142 0.03 -19.33 1.10
CA VAL A 142 0.43 -18.83 2.42
C VAL A 142 1.94 -19.02 2.56
N ILE A 143 2.67 -17.93 2.69
CA ILE A 143 4.14 -17.96 2.84
C ILE A 143 4.59 -17.55 4.24
N GLY A 144 3.68 -17.03 5.06
CA GLY A 144 3.95 -16.67 6.44
C GLY A 144 2.69 -16.64 7.29
N LYS A 145 2.88 -16.58 8.61
CA LYS A 145 1.81 -16.38 9.58
C LYS A 145 2.28 -15.49 10.71
N VAL A 146 1.37 -14.70 11.25
CA VAL A 146 1.60 -13.83 12.42
C VAL A 146 0.40 -13.91 13.36
N ARG A 147 0.56 -13.54 14.64
CA ARG A 147 -0.61 -13.41 15.52
C ARG A 147 -1.36 -12.13 15.13
N ALA A 148 -2.66 -12.23 14.87
CA ALA A 148 -3.46 -11.11 14.39
C ALA A 148 -3.45 -9.93 15.39
N ARG A 149 -3.54 -10.22 16.70
CA ARG A 149 -3.46 -9.20 17.76
C ARG A 149 -2.13 -8.46 17.78
N ASP A 150 -1.01 -9.15 17.56
CA ASP A 150 0.31 -8.51 17.55
C ASP A 150 0.43 -7.56 16.36
N LEU A 151 -0.01 -7.99 15.18
CA LEU A 151 -0.05 -7.14 13.98
C LEU A 151 -0.96 -5.93 14.19
N TRP A 152 -2.12 -6.11 14.83
CA TRP A 152 -3.02 -5.01 15.14
C TRP A 152 -2.42 -4.02 16.14
N ILE A 153 -1.80 -4.51 17.22
CA ILE A 153 -1.06 -3.67 18.17
C ILE A 153 0.02 -2.88 17.43
N ARG A 154 0.76 -3.53 16.53
CA ARG A 154 1.79 -2.87 15.72
C ARG A 154 1.26 -1.71 14.90
N ILE A 155 0.12 -1.91 14.21
CA ILE A 155 -0.58 -0.85 13.47
C ILE A 155 -0.94 0.32 14.39
N LEU A 156 -1.58 0.03 15.53
CA LEU A 156 -2.02 1.07 16.46
C LEU A 156 -0.84 1.84 17.06
N THR A 157 0.24 1.15 17.45
CA THR A 157 1.45 1.79 17.97
C THR A 157 2.07 2.70 16.91
N ALA A 158 2.18 2.27 15.64
CA ALA A 158 2.70 3.12 14.56
C ALA A 158 1.86 4.37 14.34
N ARG A 159 0.53 4.25 14.43
CA ARG A 159 -0.39 5.38 14.32
C ARG A 159 -0.28 6.34 15.49
N ILE A 160 -0.05 5.86 16.72
CA ILE A 160 0.19 6.71 17.89
C ILE A 160 1.47 7.54 17.69
N GLU A 161 2.52 6.93 17.14
CA GLU A 161 3.82 7.57 16.97
C GLU A 161 3.90 8.51 15.76
N THR A 162 3.23 8.18 14.66
CA THR A 162 3.41 8.87 13.36
C THR A 162 2.12 9.38 12.72
N GLY A 163 0.95 9.06 13.29
CA GLY A 163 -0.37 9.33 12.71
C GLY A 163 -0.81 8.31 11.66
N GLU A 164 0.09 7.43 11.22
CA GLU A 164 -0.09 6.49 10.11
C GLU A 164 0.36 5.07 10.47
N PRO A 165 -0.14 4.03 9.78
CA PRO A 165 -0.90 4.05 8.51
C PRO A 165 -2.36 4.52 8.60
N TYR A 166 -2.92 4.95 7.47
CA TYR A 166 -4.37 5.02 7.27
C TYR A 166 -5.00 3.63 7.39
N ILE A 167 -6.27 3.58 7.80
CA ILE A 167 -7.00 2.32 7.95
C ILE A 167 -8.24 2.38 7.06
N ILE A 168 -8.30 1.49 6.09
CA ILE A 168 -9.44 1.36 5.17
C ILE A 168 -10.08 0.00 5.38
N TYR A 169 -11.35 -0.04 5.79
CA TYR A 169 -12.09 -1.29 5.92
C TYR A 169 -12.57 -1.76 4.53
N SER A 170 -11.73 -2.54 3.84
CA SER A 170 -11.90 -2.89 2.42
C SER A 170 -13.22 -3.59 2.13
N ASP A 171 -13.67 -4.46 3.04
CA ASP A 171 -14.89 -5.25 2.84
C ASP A 171 -16.13 -4.36 3.00
N THR A 172 -16.08 -3.38 3.90
CA THR A 172 -17.17 -2.40 4.07
C THR A 172 -17.27 -1.51 2.83
N VAL A 173 -16.14 -1.01 2.33
CA VAL A 173 -16.09 -0.24 1.08
C VAL A 173 -16.71 -1.05 -0.06
N ASN A 174 -16.25 -2.28 -0.29
CA ASN A 174 -16.71 -3.11 -1.40
C ASN A 174 -18.19 -3.54 -1.26
N ARG A 175 -18.72 -3.68 -0.04
CA ARG A 175 -20.17 -3.87 0.16
C ARG A 175 -21.00 -2.66 -0.25
N GLN A 176 -20.44 -1.46 -0.13
CA GLN A 176 -21.15 -0.19 -0.32
C GLN A 176 -20.97 0.42 -1.72
N ILE A 177 -20.13 -0.16 -2.59
CA ILE A 177 -19.98 0.34 -3.96
C ILE A 177 -21.31 0.30 -4.73
N PRO A 178 -21.46 1.15 -5.76
CA PRO A 178 -22.67 1.18 -6.59
C PRO A 178 -23.02 -0.19 -7.19
N GLU A 179 -24.31 -0.48 -7.30
CA GLU A 179 -24.80 -1.78 -7.78
C GLU A 179 -24.27 -2.14 -9.17
N HIS A 180 -24.20 -1.16 -10.08
CA HIS A 180 -23.66 -1.37 -11.43
C HIS A 180 -22.17 -1.77 -11.42
N HIS A 181 -21.38 -1.32 -10.45
CA HIS A 181 -20.00 -1.78 -10.27
C HIS A 181 -19.95 -3.22 -9.77
N LYS A 182 -20.84 -3.61 -8.83
CA LYS A 182 -20.95 -5.00 -8.36
C LYS A 182 -21.31 -5.94 -9.50
N LEU A 183 -22.31 -5.57 -10.31
CA LEU A 183 -22.74 -6.34 -11.47
C LEU A 183 -21.65 -6.47 -12.55
N ALA A 184 -20.76 -5.48 -12.65
CA ALA A 184 -19.60 -5.52 -13.53
C ALA A 184 -18.41 -6.30 -12.95
N GLY A 185 -18.53 -6.85 -11.74
CA GLY A 185 -17.44 -7.58 -11.08
C GLY A 185 -16.27 -6.67 -10.65
N LEU A 186 -16.50 -5.36 -10.53
CA LEU A 186 -15.48 -4.40 -10.12
C LEU A 186 -15.33 -4.41 -8.60
N GLN A 187 -14.10 -4.16 -8.15
CA GLN A 187 -13.74 -4.08 -6.74
C GLN A 187 -12.83 -2.88 -6.51
N VAL A 188 -13.01 -2.23 -5.36
CA VAL A 188 -12.15 -1.16 -4.89
C VAL A 188 -10.98 -1.77 -4.12
N LYS A 189 -9.77 -1.47 -4.58
CA LYS A 189 -8.52 -1.97 -3.99
C LYS A 189 -7.75 -0.95 -3.17
N THR A 190 -8.12 0.34 -3.19
CA THR A 190 -7.31 1.41 -2.60
C THR A 190 -8.18 2.61 -2.28
N SER A 191 -7.57 3.63 -1.64
CA SER A 191 -8.15 4.96 -1.49
C SER A 191 -7.19 6.01 -2.07
N ASN A 192 -7.62 7.27 -2.15
CA ASN A 192 -6.77 8.41 -2.51
C ASN A 192 -5.83 8.85 -1.36
N LEU A 193 -5.09 9.94 -1.57
CA LEU A 193 -4.17 10.53 -0.59
C LEU A 193 -4.79 10.79 0.80
N CYS A 194 -6.04 11.25 0.86
CA CYS A 194 -6.68 11.68 2.11
C CYS A 194 -7.70 10.66 2.68
N SER A 195 -7.77 9.46 2.10
CA SER A 195 -8.61 8.33 2.55
C SER A 195 -10.14 8.52 2.43
N GLU A 196 -10.62 9.49 1.64
CA GLU A 196 -12.04 9.83 1.48
C GLU A 196 -12.66 9.36 0.15
N ILE A 197 -11.83 8.99 -0.85
CA ILE A 197 -12.29 8.50 -2.15
C ILE A 197 -11.99 7.01 -2.28
N THR A 198 -13.05 6.20 -2.37
CA THR A 198 -13.01 4.74 -2.50
C THR A 198 -13.94 4.27 -3.61
#